data_AF-A0A9N9A9V2-F1
#
_entry.id   AF-A0A9N9A9V2-F1
#
_cell.length_a   1.000
_cell.length_b   1.000
_cell.length_c   1.000
_cell.angle_alpha   90.00
_cell.angle_beta   90.00
_cell.angle_gamma   90.00
#
_symmetry.space_group_name_H-M   'P 1'
#
loop_
_entity.id
_entity.type
_entity.pdbx_description
1 polymer ?
#
loop_
_entity_poly.entity_id
_entity_poly.type
_entity_poly.pdbx_seq_one_letter_code
_entity_poly.pdbx_strand_id
1 'polypeptide(L)'
;MNVLSHSPFWSIVFWKGMTNENRTPSLFLTSGYSTPNPSLSITGRIDNGFTANDYGFQLNQWYHIAYTLSEPKKRMNFYIDGKWIGSYTITNVQSQSIIFNDGPLYIGKHLTWSGFTGQIR
;
A
#
# COMPACT_ATOMS: atom_id res chain seq x y z
N MET A 1 5.05 -11.22 4.11
CA MET A 1 4.25 -10.97 5.33
C MET A 1 3.29 -12.13 5.58
N ASN A 2 2.86 -12.29 6.83
CA ASN A 2 1.87 -13.27 7.26
C ASN A 2 0.82 -12.58 8.15
N VAL A 3 -0.46 -12.65 7.77
CA VAL A 3 -1.58 -12.07 8.53
C VAL A 3 -1.99 -13.06 9.62
N LEU A 4 -2.03 -12.62 10.89
CA LEU A 4 -2.45 -13.50 11.99
C LEU A 4 -3.92 -13.30 12.38
N SER A 5 -4.48 -12.12 12.13
CA SER A 5 -5.92 -11.87 12.28
C SER A 5 -6.41 -10.79 11.31
N HIS A 6 -7.68 -10.89 10.93
CA HIS A 6 -8.34 -9.83 10.18
C HIS A 6 -8.78 -8.72 11.14
N SER A 7 -8.28 -7.52 10.88
CA SER A 7 -8.71 -6.33 11.63
C SER A 7 -10.14 -5.95 11.22
N PRO A 8 -11.04 -5.60 12.17
CA PRO A 8 -12.35 -5.03 11.84
C PRO A 8 -12.25 -3.61 11.25
N PHE A 9 -11.06 -3.01 11.30
CA PHE A 9 -10.73 -1.72 10.69
C PHE A 9 -9.67 -1.88 9.61
N TRP A 10 -9.45 -0.82 8.83
CA TRP A 10 -8.29 -0.74 7.96
C TRP A 10 -7.00 -0.84 8.77
N SER A 11 -6.03 -1.57 8.23
CA SER A 11 -4.71 -1.71 8.86
C SER A 11 -3.61 -1.39 7.86
N ILE A 12 -2.45 -0.98 8.35
CA ILE A 12 -1.32 -0.59 7.50
C ILE A 12 -0.16 -1.57 7.64
N VAL A 13 0.29 -2.12 6.51
CA VAL A 13 1.45 -3.01 6.47
C VAL A 13 2.73 -2.19 6.50
N PHE A 14 2.83 -1.18 5.62
CA PHE A 14 3.91 -0.22 5.63
C PHE A 14 3.47 1.10 5.00
N TRP A 15 4.16 2.17 5.36
CA TRP A 15 4.11 3.43 4.64
C TRP A 15 5.38 4.24 4.88
N LYS A 16 5.73 5.08 3.92
CA LYS A 16 6.84 6.02 4.04
C LYS A 16 6.33 7.45 3.91
N GLY A 17 6.66 8.29 4.89
CA GLY A 17 6.12 9.64 4.96
C GLY A 17 6.34 10.33 6.29
N MET A 18 6.03 11.63 6.33
CA MET A 18 6.02 12.43 7.56
C MET A 18 4.60 12.84 7.98
N THR A 19 3.70 12.98 7.01
CA THR A 19 2.31 13.38 7.22
C THR A 19 1.37 12.38 6.54
N ASN A 20 0.09 12.43 6.90
CA ASN A 20 -0.94 11.64 6.23
C ASN A 20 -1.10 11.99 4.74
N GLU A 21 -0.58 13.15 4.32
CA GLU A 21 -0.71 13.66 2.96
C GLU A 21 0.42 13.18 2.04
N ASN A 22 1.51 12.68 2.60
CA ASN A 22 2.69 12.26 1.86
C ASN A 22 3.08 10.83 2.22
N ARG A 23 2.29 9.85 1.75
CA ARG A 23 2.41 8.42 2.10
C ARG A 23 2.75 7.58 0.87
N THR A 24 4.00 7.70 0.44
CA THR A 24 4.51 6.98 -0.73
C THR A 24 5.84 6.30 -0.42
N PRO A 25 5.95 4.97 -0.63
CA PRO A 25 4.87 4.03 -0.94
C PRO A 25 4.00 3.75 0.30
N SER A 26 2.79 3.23 0.09
CA SER A 26 1.95 2.71 1.19
C SER A 26 1.20 1.44 0.78
N LEU A 27 0.99 0.55 1.75
CA LEU A 27 0.15 -0.63 1.61
C LEU A 27 -0.79 -0.75 2.80
N PHE A 28 -2.08 -0.64 2.51
CA PHE A 28 -3.16 -0.86 3.46
C PHE A 28 -3.80 -2.22 3.22
N LEU A 29 -4.49 -2.72 4.24
CA LEU A 29 -5.38 -3.86 4.17
C LEU A 29 -6.79 -3.41 4.56
N THR A 30 -7.78 -3.82 3.78
CA THR A 30 -9.19 -3.52 4.06
C THR A 30 -9.65 -4.21 5.34
N SER A 31 -10.71 -3.66 5.95
CA SER A 31 -11.38 -4.25 7.10
C SER A 31 -11.99 -5.62 6.78
N GLY A 32 -11.88 -6.56 7.72
CA GLY A 32 -12.57 -7.85 7.71
C GLY A 32 -11.91 -8.94 6.87
N TYR A 33 -11.27 -8.59 5.75
CA TYR A 33 -10.74 -9.57 4.79
C TYR A 33 -9.26 -9.41 4.47
N SER A 34 -8.63 -8.35 4.99
CA SER A 34 -7.23 -8.04 4.71
C SER A 34 -6.92 -7.98 3.21
N THR A 35 -7.84 -7.47 2.39
CA THR A 35 -7.63 -7.26 0.95
C THR A 35 -6.57 -6.18 0.74
N PRO A 36 -5.55 -6.39 -0.11
CA PRO A 36 -4.51 -5.40 -0.32
C PRO A 36 -5.05 -4.16 -1.03
N ASN A 37 -4.69 -3.00 -0.49
CA ASN A 37 -4.89 -1.69 -1.10
C ASN A 37 -3.53 -0.99 -1.17
N PRO A 38 -2.73 -1.27 -2.22
CA PRO A 38 -1.52 -0.51 -2.50
C PRO A 38 -1.88 0.92 -2.92
N SER A 39 -1.21 1.89 -2.30
CA SER A 39 -1.49 3.32 -2.48
C SER A 39 -0.22 4.17 -2.59
N LEU A 40 -0.36 5.37 -3.14
CA LEU A 40 0.65 6.44 -3.22
C LEU A 40 0.01 7.83 -3.15
N SER A 41 0.79 8.82 -2.72
CA SER A 41 0.47 10.23 -2.89
C SER A 41 0.96 10.75 -4.25
N ILE A 42 0.15 11.58 -4.90
CA ILE A 42 0.53 12.33 -6.11
C ILE A 42 0.30 13.82 -5.87
N THR A 43 0.87 14.69 -6.71
CA THR A 43 0.64 16.14 -6.61
C THR A 43 -0.87 16.46 -6.58
N GLY A 44 -1.31 17.16 -5.53
CA GLY A 44 -2.69 17.60 -5.36
C GLY A 44 -3.69 16.52 -4.93
N ARG A 45 -3.27 15.26 -4.71
CA ARG A 45 -4.17 14.18 -4.26
C ARG A 45 -3.44 13.12 -3.45
N ILE A 46 -4.06 12.74 -2.33
CA ILE A 46 -3.55 11.72 -1.42
C ILE A 46 -4.29 10.40 -1.67
N ASP A 47 -3.65 9.27 -1.35
CA ASP A 47 -4.25 7.92 -1.40
C ASP A 47 -4.76 7.48 -2.79
N ASN A 48 -3.88 7.52 -3.79
CA ASN A 48 -4.16 7.00 -5.11
C ASN A 48 -3.65 5.57 -5.24
N GLY A 49 -4.43 4.69 -5.85
CA GLY A 49 -4.11 3.27 -5.89
C GLY A 49 -5.30 2.47 -6.37
N PHE A 50 -5.36 1.22 -5.92
CA PHE A 50 -6.51 0.36 -6.17
C PHE A 50 -6.66 -0.65 -5.03
N THR A 51 -7.88 -1.14 -4.81
CA THR A 51 -8.09 -2.33 -3.97
C THR A 51 -8.07 -3.56 -4.86
N ALA A 52 -7.26 -4.56 -4.52
CA ALA A 52 -7.24 -5.84 -5.20
C ALA A 52 -8.44 -6.70 -4.76
N ASN A 53 -9.66 -6.29 -5.11
CA ASN A 53 -10.93 -6.87 -4.58
C ASN A 53 -11.03 -8.40 -4.71
N ASP A 54 -10.38 -8.99 -5.72
CA ASP A 54 -10.37 -10.43 -5.94
C ASP A 54 -9.27 -11.17 -5.14
N TYR A 55 -8.60 -10.48 -4.21
CA TYR A 55 -7.49 -11.02 -3.44
C TYR A 55 -7.63 -10.69 -1.94
N GLY A 56 -7.87 -11.69 -1.10
CA GLY A 56 -7.80 -11.58 0.36
C GLY A 56 -6.65 -12.43 0.90
N PHE A 57 -5.75 -11.83 1.69
CA PHE A 57 -4.68 -12.61 2.32
C PHE A 57 -5.27 -13.60 3.33
N GLN A 58 -4.98 -14.88 3.17
CA GLN A 58 -5.39 -15.89 4.13
C GLN A 58 -4.58 -15.78 5.43
N LEU A 59 -5.21 -16.16 6.56
CA LEU A 59 -4.55 -16.16 7.86
C LEU A 59 -3.47 -17.25 7.93
N ASN A 60 -2.39 -16.96 8.66
CA ASN A 60 -1.29 -17.88 8.95
C ASN A 60 -0.53 -18.39 7.70
N GLN A 61 -0.61 -17.66 6.59
CA GLN A 61 0.11 -17.94 5.36
C GLN A 61 1.14 -16.85 5.04
N TRP A 62 2.32 -17.28 4.59
CA TRP A 62 3.37 -16.37 4.13
C TRP A 62 3.14 -15.96 2.67
N TYR A 63 3.24 -14.66 2.42
CA TYR A 63 3.19 -14.05 1.10
C TYR A 63 4.42 -13.18 0.88
N HIS A 64 4.99 -13.22 -0.33
CA HIS A 64 5.95 -12.24 -0.80
C HIS A 64 5.19 -11.11 -1.50
N ILE A 65 5.40 -9.86 -1.09
CA ILE A 65 4.79 -8.70 -1.76
C ILE A 65 5.86 -7.88 -2.45
N ALA A 66 5.57 -7.37 -3.63
CA ALA A 66 6.42 -6.37 -4.29
C ALA A 66 5.58 -5.20 -4.80
N TYR A 67 6.15 -4.01 -4.67
CA TYR A 67 5.52 -2.74 -5.02
C TYR A 67 6.57 -1.93 -5.78
N THR A 68 6.23 -1.44 -6.98
CA THR A 68 7.16 -0.66 -7.81
C THR A 68 6.53 0.66 -8.21
N LEU A 69 7.31 1.74 -8.20
CA LEU A 69 6.92 3.05 -8.72
C LEU A 69 7.81 3.42 -9.90
N SER A 70 7.21 4.04 -10.91
CA SER A 70 7.92 4.60 -12.04
C SER A 70 7.33 5.95 -12.37
N GLU A 71 8.05 7.01 -12.05
CA GLU A 71 7.67 8.38 -12.41
C GLU A 71 7.66 8.63 -13.93
N PRO A 72 8.66 8.15 -14.71
CA PRO A 72 8.60 8.30 -16.16
C PRO A 72 7.40 7.60 -16.81
N LYS A 73 6.96 6.47 -16.23
CA LYS A 73 5.75 5.74 -16.69
C LYS A 73 4.48 6.19 -15.95
N LYS A 74 4.60 7.11 -14.98
CA LYS A 74 3.52 7.58 -14.10
C LYS A 74 2.68 6.45 -13.51
N ARG A 75 3.33 5.34 -13.11
CA ARG A 75 2.67 4.07 -12.81
C ARG A 75 3.22 3.40 -11.56
N MET A 76 2.30 2.83 -10.79
CA MET A 76 2.54 1.90 -9.68
C MET A 76 2.14 0.48 -10.12
N ASN A 77 2.95 -0.53 -9.82
CA ASN A 77 2.56 -1.93 -9.96
C ASN A 77 2.63 -2.64 -8.61
N PHE A 78 1.77 -3.63 -8.43
CA PHE A 78 1.72 -4.45 -7.23
C PHE A 78 1.72 -5.93 -7.60
N TYR A 79 2.48 -6.71 -6.82
CA TYR A 79 2.69 -8.13 -7.03
C TYR A 79 2.57 -8.89 -5.73
N ILE A 80 2.05 -10.12 -5.80
CA ILE A 80 2.00 -11.07 -4.69
C ILE A 80 2.57 -12.40 -5.21
N ASP A 81 3.54 -12.97 -4.49
CA ASP A 81 4.26 -14.19 -4.84
C ASP A 81 4.82 -14.16 -6.27
N GLY A 82 5.32 -13.00 -6.69
CA GLY A 82 5.85 -12.76 -8.03
C GLY A 82 4.80 -12.58 -9.12
N LYS A 83 3.51 -12.84 -8.85
CA LYS A 83 2.41 -12.62 -9.80
C LYS A 83 1.97 -11.15 -9.79
N TRP A 84 1.81 -10.56 -10.97
CA TRP A 84 1.25 -9.22 -11.12
C TRP A 84 -0.24 -9.22 -10.77
N ILE A 85 -0.62 -8.40 -9.78
CA ILE A 85 -2.00 -8.30 -9.28
C ILE A 85 -2.72 -7.13 -9.93
N GLY A 86 -2.01 -6.03 -10.17
CA GLY A 86 -2.61 -4.85 -10.79
C GLY A 86 -1.70 -3.64 -10.77
N SER A 87 -2.23 -2.53 -11.26
CA SER A 87 -1.49 -1.27 -11.32
C SER A 87 -2.41 -0.06 -11.21
N TYR A 88 -1.83 1.04 -10.74
CA TYR A 88 -2.43 2.35 -10.82
C TYR A 88 -1.59 3.24 -11.75
N THR A 89 -2.25 3.98 -12.64
CA THR A 89 -1.60 4.92 -13.56
C THR A 89 -2.21 6.30 -13.35
N ILE A 90 -1.36 7.31 -13.20
CA ILE A 90 -1.79 8.71 -13.16
C ILE A 90 -2.31 9.08 -14.55
N THR A 91 -3.53 9.59 -14.63
CA THR A 91 -4.15 9.98 -15.91
C THR A 91 -3.83 11.41 -16.29
N ASN A 92 -3.78 12.35 -15.34
CA ASN A 92 -3.42 13.75 -15.60
C ASN A 92 -1.90 13.96 -15.52
N VAL A 93 -1.18 13.40 -16.49
CA VAL A 93 0.29 13.33 -16.48
C VAL A 93 0.99 14.70 -16.61
N GLN A 94 0.29 15.73 -17.07
CA GLN A 94 0.85 17.08 -17.24
C GLN A 94 0.97 17.85 -15.93
N SER A 95 0.04 17.63 -14.99
CA SER A 95 -0.01 18.37 -13.73
C SER A 95 0.18 17.51 -12.48
N GLN A 96 0.29 16.19 -12.63
CA GLN A 96 0.44 15.26 -11.51
C GLN A 96 1.70 14.40 -11.64
N SER A 97 2.40 14.27 -10.52
CA SER A 97 3.60 13.46 -10.36
C SER A 97 3.51 12.63 -9.09
N ILE A 98 4.19 11.49 -9.04
CA ILE A 98 4.33 10.69 -7.82
C ILE A 98 5.14 11.52 -6.83
N ILE A 99 4.64 11.63 -5.59
CA ILE A 99 5.39 12.27 -4.52
C ILE A 99 6.30 11.21 -3.90
N PHE A 100 7.61 11.31 -4.18
CA PHE A 100 8.63 10.62 -3.39
C PHE A 100 8.99 11.49 -2.20
N ASN A 101 9.16 10.89 -1.03
CA ASN A 101 9.50 11.63 0.18
C ASN A 101 10.71 11.02 0.88
N ASP A 102 11.36 11.82 1.71
CA ASP A 102 12.52 11.42 2.51
C ASP A 102 12.12 11.13 3.97
N GLY A 103 10.82 11.00 4.25
CA GLY A 103 10.30 10.68 5.57
C GLY A 103 10.66 9.26 6.03
N PRO A 104 10.50 8.94 7.31
CA PRO A 104 10.73 7.59 7.82
C PRO A 104 9.83 6.54 7.15
N LEU A 105 10.35 5.30 7.06
CA LEU A 105 9.57 4.13 6.72
C LEU A 105 9.01 3.52 8.01
N TYR A 106 7.69 3.40 8.09
CA TYR A 106 7.00 2.72 9.17
C TYR A 106 6.50 1.36 8.69
N ILE A 107 6.71 0.34 9.51
CA ILE A 107 6.31 -1.04 9.24
C ILE A 107 5.39 -1.49 10.38
N GLY A 108 4.22 -2.01 10.02
CA GLY A 108 3.20 -2.51 10.94
C GLY A 108 2.61 -1.49 11.90
N LYS A 109 2.84 -0.19 11.68
CA LYS A 109 2.43 0.90 12.57
C LYS A 109 1.85 2.07 11.78
N HIS A 110 0.75 2.62 12.29
CA HIS A 110 0.21 3.91 11.86
C HIS A 110 0.27 4.92 13.01
N LEU A 111 0.34 6.22 12.69
CA LEU A 111 0.37 7.27 13.72
C LEU A 111 -0.98 7.45 14.42
N THR A 112 -2.08 7.17 13.72
CA THR A 112 -3.44 7.44 14.20
C THR A 112 -4.38 6.23 14.18
N TRP A 113 -3.96 5.09 13.62
CA TRP A 113 -4.81 3.92 13.39
C TRP A 113 -4.17 2.64 13.91
N SER A 114 -4.98 1.58 14.01
CA SER A 114 -4.50 0.24 14.34
C SER A 114 -3.42 -0.21 13.35
N GLY A 115 -2.33 -0.73 13.89
CA GLY A 115 -1.25 -1.33 13.12
C GLY A 115 -1.66 -2.66 12.48
N PHE A 116 -0.69 -3.28 11.82
CA PHE A 116 -0.85 -4.61 11.25
C PHE A 116 -0.71 -5.69 12.32
N THR A 117 -1.70 -6.58 12.43
CA THR A 117 -1.61 -7.78 13.27
C THR A 117 -1.07 -8.95 12.46
N GLY A 118 0.25 -9.09 12.46
CA GLY A 118 0.91 -10.18 11.75
C GLY A 118 2.43 -10.17 11.88
N GLN A 119 3.08 -10.90 10.97
CA GLN A 119 4.53 -11.03 10.92
C GLN A 119 5.07 -10.50 9.60
N ILE A 120 6.20 -9.79 9.66
CA ILE A 120 6.95 -9.28 8.50
C ILE A 120 8.39 -9.79 8.65
N ARG A 121 8.96 -10.25 7.55
CA ARG A 121 10.33 -10.79 7.43
C ARG A 121 10.95 -10.23 6.17
#